data_AF-A0A133S1H6-F1
#
_entry.id   AF-A0A133S1H6-F1
#
_cell.length_a   1.000
_cell.length_b   1.000
_cell.length_c   1.000
_cell.angle_alpha   90.00
_cell.angle_beta   90.00
_cell.angle_gamma   90.00
#
_symmetry.space_group_name_H-M   'P 1'
#
loop_
_entity.id
_entity.type
_entity.pdbx_description
1 polymer ?
#
loop_
_entity_poly.entity_id
_entity_poly.type
_entity_poly.pdbx_seq_one_letter_code
_entity_poly.pdbx_strand_id
1 'polypeptide(L)'
;MDYKKYRILYSPRVIDSLDKIYQYIAEEIGSVEAARRKVASIRKDINRLEIFPQAGFDADEKFGKKLDPRYQTRGLTLSKDYIVLYTIVEDTVRLAYLLPSKSDYMKLFKTKSRYD
;
A
#
# COMPACT_ATOMS: atom_id res chain seq x y z
N MET A 1 13.37 -25.49 5.14
CA MET A 1 12.59 -24.59 6.02
C MET A 1 11.32 -24.24 5.28
N ASP A 2 10.18 -24.76 5.74
CA ASP A 2 8.88 -24.33 5.22
C ASP A 2 8.60 -22.93 5.78
N TYR A 3 8.60 -21.93 4.91
CA TYR A 3 8.18 -20.59 5.28
C TYR A 3 6.66 -20.54 5.23
N LYS A 4 6.04 -20.09 6.32
CA LYS A 4 4.59 -19.86 6.36
C LYS A 4 4.23 -18.82 5.30
N LYS A 5 3.42 -19.23 4.32
CA LYS A 5 2.94 -18.36 3.25
C LYS A 5 1.69 -17.62 3.70
N TYR A 6 1.74 -16.29 3.71
CA TYR A 6 0.60 -15.45 4.04
C TYR A 6 -0.31 -15.26 2.82
N ARG A 7 -1.62 -15.17 3.04
CA ARG A 7 -2.59 -14.78 2.03
C ARG A 7 -2.64 -13.26 1.91
N ILE A 8 -2.62 -12.74 0.69
CA ILE A 8 -2.86 -11.31 0.44
C ILE A 8 -4.35 -11.06 0.19
N LEU A 9 -4.92 -10.07 0.87
CA LEU A 9 -6.28 -9.58 0.65
C LEU A 9 -6.24 -8.11 0.27
N TYR A 10 -6.76 -7.81 -0.92
CA TYR A 10 -6.89 -6.45 -1.42
C TYR A 10 -8.22 -5.86 -0.95
N SER A 11 -8.20 -4.67 -0.35
CA SER A 11 -9.44 -3.91 -0.20
C SER A 11 -9.92 -3.42 -1.58
N PRO A 12 -11.22 -3.17 -1.76
CA PRO A 12 -11.74 -2.58 -3.00
C PRO A 12 -11.01 -1.29 -3.37
N ARG A 13 -10.70 -0.44 -2.37
CA ARG A 13 -9.94 0.80 -2.57
C ARG A 13 -8.55 0.59 -3.16
N VAL A 14 -7.86 -0.49 -2.80
CA VAL A 14 -6.54 -0.80 -3.39
C VAL A 14 -6.69 -1.24 -4.84
N ILE A 15 -7.74 -1.99 -5.18
CA ILE A 15 -8.05 -2.35 -6.57
C ILE A 15 -8.33 -1.08 -7.38
N ASP A 16 -9.21 -0.20 -6.89
CA ASP A 16 -9.51 1.08 -7.54
C ASP A 16 -8.24 1.93 -7.75
N SER A 17 -7.32 1.95 -6.77
CA SER A 17 -6.05 2.65 -6.92
C SER A 17 -5.18 2.05 -8.04
N LEU A 18 -5.13 0.73 -8.18
CA LEU A 18 -4.39 0.09 -9.27
C LEU A 18 -5.00 0.42 -10.63
N ASP A 19 -6.33 0.43 -10.72
CA ASP A 19 -7.05 0.79 -11.94
C ASP A 19 -6.82 2.25 -12.32
N LYS A 20 -6.86 3.17 -11.35
CA LYS A 20 -6.51 4.59 -11.57
C LYS A 20 -5.07 4.80 -12.03
N ILE A 21 -4.12 4.07 -11.45
CA ILE A 21 -2.71 4.11 -11.88
C ILE A 21 -2.60 3.64 -13.33
N TYR A 22 -3.30 2.56 -13.68
CA TYR A 22 -3.33 2.06 -15.05
C TYR A 22 -3.91 3.09 -16.02
N GLN A 23 -5.12 3.60 -15.74
CA GLN A 23 -5.83 4.56 -16.57
C GLN A 23 -5.01 5.82 -16.79
N TYR A 24 -4.46 6.41 -15.73
CA TYR A 24 -3.62 7.60 -15.84
C TYR A 24 -2.43 7.39 -16.81
N ILE A 25 -1.72 6.28 -16.71
CA ILE A 25 -0.56 6.03 -17.57
C ILE A 25 -0.99 5.66 -19.00
N ALA A 26 -2.06 4.88 -19.14
CA ALA A 26 -2.54 4.43 -20.44
C ALA A 26 -3.15 5.57 -21.27
N GLU A 27 -3.94 6.43 -20.62
CA GLU A 27 -4.77 7.45 -21.27
C GLU A 27 -4.07 8.82 -21.27
N GLU A 28 -3.61 9.31 -20.11
CA GLU A 28 -3.03 10.66 -20.00
C GLU A 28 -1.57 10.71 -20.50
N ILE A 29 -0.79 9.68 -20.21
CA ILE A 29 0.59 9.56 -20.73
C ILE A 29 0.61 8.89 -22.12
N GLY A 30 -0.46 8.19 -22.48
CA GLY A 30 -0.60 7.55 -23.80
C GLY A 30 0.24 6.28 -23.96
N SER A 31 0.56 5.54 -22.88
CA SER A 31 1.34 4.29 -22.98
C SER A 31 0.74 3.14 -22.17
N VAL A 32 0.02 2.27 -22.88
CA VAL A 32 -0.57 1.04 -22.34
C VAL A 32 0.52 0.09 -21.83
N GLU A 33 1.65 -0.03 -22.53
CA GLU A 33 2.75 -0.90 -22.12
C GLU A 33 3.40 -0.40 -20.82
N ALA A 34 3.55 0.92 -20.66
CA ALA A 34 4.04 1.49 -19.41
C ALA A 34 3.05 1.26 -18.26
N ALA A 35 1.75 1.41 -18.52
CA ALA A 35 0.69 1.15 -17.54
C ALA A 35 0.74 -0.30 -17.02
N ARG A 36 0.77 -1.27 -17.95
CA ARG A 36 0.90 -2.70 -17.64
C ARG A 36 2.16 -3.00 -16.83
N ARG A 37 3.32 -2.49 -17.25
CA ARG A 37 4.60 -2.69 -16.55
C ARG A 37 4.56 -2.12 -15.14
N LYS A 38 4.00 -0.92 -14.94
CA LYS A 38 3.90 -0.29 -13.62
C LYS A 38 3.01 -1.10 -12.68
N VAL A 39 1.80 -1.49 -13.11
CA VAL A 39 0.89 -2.32 -12.29
C VAL A 39 1.51 -3.68 -11.97
N ALA A 40 2.17 -4.33 -12.93
CA ALA A 40 2.86 -5.60 -12.71
C ALA A 40 4.00 -5.47 -11.68
N SER A 41 4.78 -4.39 -11.75
CA SER A 41 5.84 -4.10 -10.77
C SER A 41 5.29 -3.91 -9.36
N ILE A 42 4.20 -3.15 -9.21
CA ILE A 42 3.53 -2.95 -7.92
C ILE A 42 3.03 -4.29 -7.34
N ARG A 43 2.35 -5.11 -8.16
CA ARG A 43 1.89 -6.44 -7.73
C ARG A 43 3.04 -7.37 -7.33
N LYS A 44 4.14 -7.35 -8.08
CA LYS A 44 5.35 -8.13 -7.77
C LYS A 44 5.94 -7.74 -6.41
N ASP A 45 5.98 -6.45 -6.09
CA ASP A 45 6.47 -5.98 -4.79
C ASP A 45 5.51 -6.38 -3.66
N ILE A 46 4.19 -6.31 -3.88
CA ILE A 46 3.18 -6.76 -2.91
C ILE A 46 3.33 -8.26 -2.60
N ASN A 47 3.58 -9.09 -3.62
CA ASN A 47 3.70 -10.54 -3.44
C ASN A 47 4.86 -10.93 -2.50
N ARG A 48 5.85 -10.05 -2.28
CA ARG A 48 6.90 -10.29 -1.28
C ARG A 48 6.35 -10.39 0.14
N LEU A 49 5.20 -9.75 0.41
CA LEU A 49 4.51 -9.82 1.69
C LEU A 49 3.94 -11.21 1.98
N GLU A 50 3.82 -12.10 0.98
CA GLU A 50 3.43 -13.49 1.22
C GLU A 50 4.47 -14.23 2.08
N ILE A 51 5.75 -13.82 1.99
CA ILE A 51 6.85 -14.47 2.70
C ILE A 51 7.39 -13.57 3.82
N PHE A 52 7.44 -12.26 3.57
CA PHE A 52 8.02 -11.27 4.50
C PHE A 52 7.02 -10.16 4.84
N PRO A 53 5.87 -10.48 5.47
CA PRO A 53 4.87 -9.47 5.80
C PRO A 53 5.38 -8.44 6.81
N GLN A 54 6.42 -8.77 7.59
CA GLN A 54 7.01 -7.87 8.58
C GLN A 54 8.02 -6.86 8.00
N ALA A 55 8.33 -6.93 6.70
CA ALA A 55 9.37 -6.09 6.07
C ALA A 55 9.03 -4.59 5.98
N GLY A 56 7.76 -4.22 6.18
CA GLY A 56 7.32 -2.83 6.19
C GLY A 56 7.68 -2.07 7.47
N PHE A 57 7.76 -0.74 7.36
CA PHE A 57 7.93 0.16 8.50
C PHE A 57 6.65 0.27 9.34
N ASP A 58 6.78 0.69 10.60
CA ASP A 58 5.63 1.01 11.44
C ASP A 58 4.95 2.30 10.94
N ALA A 59 3.78 2.14 10.34
CA ALA A 59 3.02 3.29 9.83
C ALA A 59 2.38 4.07 10.98
N ASP A 60 1.88 3.39 12.01
CA ASP A 60 1.22 4.06 13.14
C ASP A 60 2.20 5.02 13.84
N GLU A 61 3.45 4.59 14.06
CA GLU A 61 4.54 5.43 14.57
C GLU A 61 4.85 6.59 13.62
N LYS A 62 5.03 6.30 12.33
CA LYS A 62 5.37 7.32 11.32
C LYS A 62 4.29 8.40 11.20
N PHE A 63 3.01 8.04 11.35
CA PHE A 63 1.89 8.98 11.29
C PHE A 63 1.55 9.58 12.66
N GLY A 64 2.19 9.12 13.75
CA GLY A 64 1.92 9.57 15.12
C GLY A 64 0.55 9.18 15.65
N LYS A 65 -0.12 8.19 15.03
CA LYS A 65 -1.44 7.70 15.45
C LYS A 65 -1.72 6.30 14.92
N LYS A 66 -2.56 5.56 15.65
CA LYS A 66 -3.17 4.30 15.17
C LYS A 66 -4.08 4.55 13.96
N LEU A 67 -3.76 3.94 12.82
CA LEU A 67 -4.61 3.97 11.62
C LEU A 67 -5.68 2.88 11.63
N ASP A 68 -5.41 1.76 12.31
CA ASP A 68 -6.38 0.72 12.62
C ASP A 68 -6.48 0.57 14.15
N PRO A 69 -7.69 0.58 14.74
CA PRO A 69 -7.84 0.53 16.19
C PRO A 69 -7.46 -0.83 16.79
N ARG A 70 -7.48 -1.91 16.00
CA ARG A 70 -7.27 -3.29 16.47
C ARG A 70 -5.90 -3.83 16.14
N TYR A 71 -5.33 -3.45 14.99
CA TYR A 71 -4.07 -4.02 14.51
C TYR A 71 -3.00 -2.95 14.29
N GLN A 72 -1.73 -3.35 14.32
CA GLN A 72 -0.63 -2.45 13.94
C GLN A 72 -0.66 -2.24 12.43
N THR A 73 -0.63 -0.98 11.99
CA THR A 73 -0.56 -0.65 10.56
C THR A 73 0.90 -0.57 10.13
N ARG A 74 1.21 -1.23 9.02
CA ARG A 74 2.54 -1.23 8.40
C ARG A 74 2.50 -0.55 7.05
N GLY A 75 3.63 0.02 6.66
CA GLY A 75 3.82 0.61 5.34
C GLY A 75 4.98 -0.05 4.59
N LEU A 76 4.79 -0.32 3.30
CA LEU A 76 5.87 -0.81 2.43
C LEU A 76 5.96 0.06 1.17
N THR A 77 7.16 0.53 0.86
CA THR A 77 7.44 1.24 -0.41
C THR A 77 7.47 0.25 -1.56
N LEU A 78 6.63 0.48 -2.57
CA LEU A 78 6.49 -0.32 -3.78
C LEU A 78 7.01 0.47 -4.98
N SER A 79 7.83 -0.16 -5.80
CA SER A 79 8.25 0.34 -7.11
C SER A 79 8.73 1.80 -7.09
N LYS A 80 9.44 2.17 -6.01
CA LYS A 80 9.99 3.50 -5.65
C LYS A 80 8.98 4.63 -5.42
N ASP A 81 7.84 4.61 -6.10
CA ASP A 81 6.94 5.75 -6.18
C ASP A 81 5.59 5.53 -5.49
N TYR A 82 5.36 4.36 -4.88
CA TYR A 82 4.13 4.06 -4.16
C TYR A 82 4.40 3.51 -2.76
N ILE A 83 3.43 3.64 -1.86
CA ILE A 83 3.39 3.01 -0.55
C ILE A 83 2.08 2.25 -0.45
N VAL A 84 2.16 1.01 0.03
CA VAL A 84 0.98 0.26 0.49
C VAL A 84 0.92 0.29 2.01
N LEU A 85 -0.26 0.59 2.55
CA LEU A 85 -0.57 0.45 3.97
C LEU A 85 -1.36 -0.83 4.18
N TYR A 86 -0.95 -1.63 5.16
CA TYR A 86 -1.52 -2.94 5.41
C TYR A 86 -1.48 -3.33 6.88
N THR A 87 -2.33 -4.28 7.25
CA THR A 87 -2.31 -4.95 8.55
C THR A 87 -2.07 -6.44 8.37
N ILE A 88 -1.50 -7.07 9.40
CA ILE A 88 -1.30 -8.52 9.44
C ILE A 88 -2.29 -9.07 10.46
N VAL A 89 -3.18 -9.95 10.03
CA VAL A 89 -4.17 -10.61 10.88
C VAL A 89 -4.02 -12.10 10.68
N GLU A 90 -3.53 -12.80 11.70
CA GLU A 90 -3.17 -14.22 11.63
C GLU A 90 -2.24 -14.48 10.44
N ASP A 91 -2.77 -15.09 9.39
CA ASP A 91 -2.06 -15.59 8.22
C ASP A 91 -2.36 -14.71 6.99
N THR A 92 -3.00 -13.56 7.21
CA THR A 92 -3.53 -12.70 6.14
C THR A 92 -2.93 -11.30 6.22
N VAL A 93 -2.39 -10.85 5.10
CA VAL A 93 -1.97 -9.46 4.87
C VAL A 93 -3.13 -8.72 4.22
N ARG A 94 -3.72 -7.77 4.93
CA ARG A 94 -4.88 -6.99 4.46
C ARG A 94 -4.41 -5.63 3.98
N LEU A 95 -4.41 -5.42 2.67
CA LEU A 95 -4.01 -4.15 2.06
C LEU A 95 -5.16 -3.15 2.18
N ALA A 96 -4.92 -2.04 2.87
CA ALA A 96 -5.93 -1.03 3.14
C ALA A 96 -5.85 0.15 2.14
N TYR A 97 -4.64 0.60 1.81
CA TYR A 97 -4.39 1.75 0.95
C TYR A 97 -3.19 1.53 0.03
N LEU A 98 -3.27 2.05 -1.19
CA LEU A 98 -2.14 2.20 -2.13
C LEU A 98 -2.06 3.66 -2.56
N LEU A 99 -0.93 4.30 -2.25
CA LEU A 99 -0.76 5.75 -2.27
C LEU A 99 0.54 6.13 -2.99
N PRO A 100 0.59 7.23 -3.76
CA PRO A 100 1.83 7.72 -4.34
C PRO A 100 2.78 8.26 -3.25
N SER A 101 4.02 7.77 -3.20
CA SER A 101 5.04 8.16 -2.21
C SER A 101 5.44 9.63 -2.28
N LYS A 102 5.30 10.25 -3.46
CA LYS A 102 5.64 11.67 -3.69
C LYS A 102 4.47 12.62 -3.45
N SER A 103 3.28 12.10 -3.20
CA SER A 103 2.15 12.91 -2.75
C SER A 103 2.30 13.21 -1.26
N ASP A 104 1.68 14.28 -0.77
CA ASP A 104 1.58 14.51 0.67
C ASP A 104 0.51 13.58 1.29
N TYR A 105 0.70 12.27 1.13
CA TYR A 105 -0.20 11.25 1.66
C TYR A 105 -0.30 11.32 3.19
N MET A 106 0.70 11.90 3.85
CA MET A 106 0.68 12.16 5.29
C MET A 106 -0.51 13.05 5.67
N LYS A 107 -0.90 14.02 4.83
CA LYS A 107 -2.09 14.86 5.07
C LYS A 107 -3.40 14.08 5.11
N LEU A 108 -3.52 12.95 4.43
CA LEU A 108 -4.73 12.12 4.48
C LEU A 108 -4.99 11.56 5.89
N PHE A 109 -3.93 11.44 6.68
CA PHE A 109 -3.98 10.86 8.02
C PHE A 109 -3.57 11.84 9.11
N LYS A 110 -3.15 13.07 8.80
CA LYS A 110 -3.01 14.13 9.81
C LYS A 110 -4.40 14.61 10.23
N THR A 111 -4.75 14.47 11.50
CA THR A 111 -5.91 15.14 12.08
C THR A 111 -5.62 16.64 12.07
N LYS A 112 -6.58 17.50 11.65
CA LYS A 112 -6.53 18.91 12.05
C LYS A 112 -6.54 18.91 13.58
N SER A 113 -5.47 19.41 14.22
CA SER A 113 -5.55 19.79 15.62
C SER A 113 -6.69 20.82 15.70
N ARG A 114 -7.79 20.47 16.36
CA ARG A 114 -8.84 21.43 16.73
C ARG A 114 -8.44 22.08 18.05
N TYR A 115 -7.25 22.68 18.09
CA TYR A 115 -6.80 23.58 19.14
C TYR A 115 -5.64 24.38 18.54
N ASP A 116 -5.99 25.48 17.89
CA ASP A 116 -5.22 26.73 17.80
C ASP A 116 -6.24 27.87 17.92
#